data_AF-Q86JJ4-F1
#
_entry.id   AF-Q86JJ4-F1
#
_cell.length_a   1.000
_cell.length_b   1.000
_cell.length_c   1.000
_cell.angle_alpha   90.00
_cell.angle_beta   90.00
_cell.angle_gamma   90.00
#
_symmetry.space_group_name_H-M   'P 1'
#
loop_
_entity.id
_entity.type
_entity.pdbx_description
1 polymer ?
#
loop_
_entity_poly.entity_id
_entity_poly.type
_entity_poly.pdbx_seq_one_letter_code
_entity_poly.pdbx_strand_id
1 'polypeptide(L)'
;MVLHLENNCKGINSLKSIPRHVMLLDGFKEKLSEGILPEGVQNLFLGDIKQDLTIDSIPNSVKAVYLLNGFNQKKTCRNGISTNKLTCGIIPEGVKTLEICDIKQQLTIDSIPKYVSEIIIQRKIKQTIIPFQIPKNITLKYAD
;
A
#
# COMPACT_ATOMS: atom_id res chain seq x y z
N MET A 1 7.86 16.37 -5.43
CA MET A 1 6.59 16.90 -4.88
C MET A 1 5.66 15.72 -4.61
N VAL A 2 5.08 15.66 -3.42
CA VAL A 2 4.09 14.62 -3.03
C VAL A 2 2.74 15.31 -2.87
N LEU A 3 1.72 14.82 -3.55
CA LEU A 3 0.35 15.29 -3.37
C LEU A 3 -0.23 14.61 -2.12
N HIS A 4 -0.61 15.42 -1.14
CA HIS A 4 -1.22 14.93 0.09
C HIS A 4 -2.74 15.03 -0.03
N LEU A 5 -3.44 13.92 0.23
CA LEU A 5 -4.89 13.83 0.19
C LEU A 5 -5.42 13.50 1.58
N GLU A 6 -6.10 14.45 2.20
CA GLU A 6 -6.69 14.29 3.54
C GLU A 6 -8.06 13.61 3.49
N ASN A 7 -8.98 14.10 2.65
CA ASN A 7 -10.35 13.58 2.53
C ASN A 7 -11.03 13.99 1.21
N ASN A 8 -10.27 14.26 0.15
CA ASN A 8 -10.85 14.71 -1.12
C ASN A 8 -9.98 14.25 -2.30
N CYS A 9 -10.50 13.33 -3.11
CA CYS A 9 -9.86 12.91 -4.35
C CYS A 9 -10.27 13.76 -5.56
N LYS A 10 -11.37 14.51 -5.52
CA LYS A 10 -11.87 15.28 -6.68
C LYS A 10 -10.83 16.25 -7.26
N GLY A 11 -9.93 16.74 -6.41
CA GLY A 11 -8.84 17.61 -6.83
C GLY A 11 -7.80 16.94 -7.74
N ILE A 12 -7.56 15.63 -7.61
CA ILE A 12 -6.43 14.96 -8.29
C ILE A 12 -6.57 14.97 -9.81
N ASN A 13 -7.78 14.74 -10.31
CA ASN A 13 -8.08 14.70 -11.75
C ASN A 13 -8.14 16.11 -12.38
N SER A 14 -8.18 17.16 -11.56
CA SER A 14 -8.18 18.55 -12.02
C SER A 14 -6.77 19.17 -12.11
N LEU A 15 -5.74 18.43 -11.68
CA LEU A 15 -4.36 18.92 -11.72
C LEU A 15 -3.85 19.00 -13.17
N LYS A 16 -3.17 20.10 -13.50
CA LYS A 16 -2.53 20.28 -14.83
C LYS A 16 -1.45 19.24 -15.12
N SER A 17 -0.88 18.64 -14.08
CA SER A 17 0.15 17.61 -14.20
C SER A 17 -0.14 16.47 -13.23
N ILE A 18 0.17 15.25 -13.67
CA ILE A 18 -0.07 14.04 -12.90
C ILE A 18 0.99 13.94 -11.80
N PRO A 19 0.58 13.84 -10.52
CA PRO A 19 1.52 13.68 -9.43
C PRO A 19 2.17 12.29 -9.49
N ARG A 20 3.50 12.23 -9.53
CA ARG A 20 4.23 10.95 -9.45
C ARG A 20 4.15 10.29 -8.07
N HIS A 21 3.90 11.10 -7.04
CA HIS A 21 3.85 10.67 -5.65
C HIS A 21 2.53 11.15 -5.03
N VAL A 22 1.75 10.22 -4.50
CA VAL A 22 0.47 10.51 -3.83
C VAL A 22 0.50 9.91 -2.44
N MET A 23 0.14 10.71 -1.45
CA MET A 23 0.00 10.29 -0.06
C MET A 23 -1.45 10.43 0.38
N LEU A 24 -2.07 9.31 0.76
CA LEU A 24 -3.37 9.30 1.42
C LEU A 24 -3.11 9.37 2.92
N LEU A 25 -3.50 10.50 3.52
CA LEU A 25 -3.19 10.81 4.90
C LEU A 25 -4.06 10.02 5.89
N ASP A 26 -3.61 10.01 7.15
CA ASP A 26 -4.34 9.39 8.24
C ASP A 26 -5.76 9.95 8.31
N GLY A 27 -6.73 9.05 8.45
CA GLY A 27 -8.13 9.45 8.50
C GLY A 27 -8.80 9.62 7.13
N PHE A 28 -8.14 9.39 6.00
CA PHE A 28 -8.74 9.47 4.67
C PHE A 28 -9.99 8.56 4.53
N LYS A 29 -11.15 9.17 4.22
CA LYS A 29 -12.48 8.53 4.26
C LYS A 29 -13.14 8.34 2.90
N GLU A 30 -12.57 8.87 1.81
CA GLU A 30 -13.16 8.66 0.48
C GLU A 30 -12.82 7.27 -0.07
N LYS A 31 -13.77 6.68 -0.79
CA LYS A 31 -13.57 5.35 -1.38
C LYS A 31 -12.63 5.48 -2.59
N LEU A 32 -11.48 4.80 -2.53
CA LEU A 32 -10.66 4.61 -3.73
C LEU A 32 -11.35 3.58 -4.63
N SER A 33 -11.88 4.06 -5.74
CA SER A 33 -12.39 3.24 -6.83
C SER A 33 -11.46 3.37 -8.03
N GLU A 34 -11.57 2.43 -8.97
CA GLU A 34 -10.84 2.48 -10.23
C GLU A 34 -10.94 3.87 -10.89
N GLY A 35 -9.82 4.39 -11.39
CA GLY A 35 -9.74 5.69 -12.05
C GLY A 35 -9.71 6.91 -11.12
N ILE A 36 -9.82 6.75 -9.80
CA ILE A 36 -9.66 7.87 -8.86
C ILE A 36 -8.21 8.32 -8.78
N LEU A 37 -7.27 7.38 -8.65
CA LEU A 37 -5.86 7.69 -8.78
C LEU A 37 -5.49 7.67 -10.26
N PRO A 38 -4.84 8.71 -10.80
CA PRO A 38 -4.54 8.79 -12.22
C PRO A 38 -3.44 7.80 -12.62
N GLU A 39 -3.54 7.27 -13.84
CA GLU A 39 -2.45 6.53 -14.47
C GLU A 39 -1.22 7.44 -14.62
N GLY A 40 -0.11 7.04 -13.99
CA GLY A 40 1.12 7.84 -13.89
C GLY A 40 1.59 8.09 -12.47
N VAL A 41 0.76 7.83 -11.45
CA VAL A 41 1.23 7.73 -10.07
C VAL A 41 2.22 6.57 -9.98
N GLN A 42 3.42 6.83 -9.45
CA GLN A 42 4.49 5.83 -9.31
C GLN A 42 4.68 5.39 -7.87
N ASN A 43 4.49 6.30 -6.92
CA ASN A 43 4.69 6.06 -5.50
C ASN A 43 3.41 6.40 -4.74
N LEU A 44 2.86 5.42 -4.04
CA LEU A 44 1.64 5.57 -3.25
C LEU A 44 1.95 5.37 -1.77
N PHE A 45 1.71 6.40 -0.97
CA PHE A 45 1.90 6.37 0.47
C PHE A 45 0.54 6.26 1.15
N LEU A 46 0.37 5.29 2.04
CA LEU A 46 -0.88 4.94 2.68
C LEU A 46 -0.76 5.10 4.19
N GLY A 47 -1.38 6.16 4.73
CA GLY A 47 -1.59 6.36 6.16
C GLY A 47 -2.62 5.40 6.77
N ASP A 48 -3.08 5.70 7.98
CA ASP A 48 -4.23 5.02 8.62
C ASP A 48 -5.56 5.44 7.96
N ILE A 49 -5.70 5.09 6.67
CA ILE A 49 -6.89 5.37 5.86
C ILE A 49 -8.08 4.53 6.36
N LYS A 50 -9.27 5.12 6.33
CA LYS A 50 -10.49 4.56 6.95
C LYS A 50 -11.36 3.78 5.98
N GLN A 51 -11.08 3.89 4.68
CA GLN A 51 -11.75 3.11 3.66
C GLN A 51 -10.93 1.91 3.22
N ASP A 52 -11.67 0.86 2.88
CA ASP A 52 -11.09 -0.33 2.34
C ASP A 52 -10.56 -0.08 0.92
N LEU A 53 -9.28 -0.40 0.69
CA LEU A 53 -8.76 -0.61 -0.66
C LEU A 53 -9.51 -1.75 -1.35
N THR A 54 -9.76 -1.61 -2.64
CA THR A 54 -10.41 -2.62 -3.48
C THR A 54 -9.50 -3.01 -4.65
N ILE A 55 -9.80 -4.12 -5.31
CA ILE A 55 -9.13 -4.50 -6.57
C ILE A 55 -9.33 -3.33 -7.55
N ASP A 56 -8.30 -3.04 -8.35
CA ASP A 56 -8.25 -1.95 -9.34
C ASP A 56 -8.28 -0.52 -8.77
N SER A 57 -8.34 -0.34 -7.44
CA SER A 57 -8.28 1.00 -6.82
C SER A 57 -6.89 1.64 -6.85
N ILE A 58 -5.84 0.84 -7.07
CA ILE A 58 -4.46 1.28 -7.20
C ILE A 58 -4.03 1.08 -8.67
N PRO A 59 -3.59 2.13 -9.37
CA PRO A 59 -3.19 2.04 -10.78
C PRO A 59 -2.00 1.11 -11.01
N ASN A 60 -1.96 0.45 -12.18
CA ASN A 60 -0.83 -0.40 -12.59
C ASN A 60 0.48 0.39 -12.81
N SER A 61 0.39 1.71 -12.95
CA SER A 61 1.54 2.60 -12.99
C SER A 61 2.33 2.64 -11.68
N VAL A 62 1.69 2.32 -10.54
CA VAL A 62 2.34 2.35 -9.22
C VAL A 62 3.43 1.28 -9.15
N LYS A 63 4.63 1.69 -8.74
CA LYS A 63 5.83 0.86 -8.63
C LYS A 63 6.25 0.59 -7.20
N ALA A 64 5.97 1.54 -6.29
CA ALA A 64 6.22 1.37 -4.87
C ALA A 64 5.01 1.80 -4.04
N VAL A 65 4.71 1.00 -3.02
CA VAL A 65 3.67 1.30 -2.02
C VAL A 65 4.32 1.38 -0.65
N TYR A 66 4.02 2.44 0.07
CA TYR A 66 4.54 2.74 1.40
C TYR A 66 3.40 2.63 2.40
N LEU A 67 3.43 1.62 3.26
CA LEU A 67 2.47 1.44 4.34
C LEU A 67 2.98 2.19 5.56
N LEU A 68 2.42 3.38 5.78
CA LEU A 68 2.89 4.30 6.81
C LEU A 68 2.42 3.88 8.20
N ASN A 69 2.96 4.56 9.21
CA ASN A 69 2.64 4.34 10.61
C ASN A 69 1.13 4.32 10.83
N GLY A 70 0.65 3.32 11.56
CA GLY A 70 -0.77 3.19 11.88
C GLY A 70 -1.63 2.52 10.82
N PHE A 71 -1.13 2.26 9.60
CA PHE A 71 -1.89 1.57 8.55
C PHE A 71 -2.48 0.25 9.07
N ASN A 72 -3.78 0.07 8.88
CA ASN A 72 -4.54 -1.06 9.42
C ASN A 72 -5.75 -1.40 8.56
N GLN A 73 -5.68 -2.47 7.78
CA GLN A 73 -6.81 -2.96 7.00
C GLN A 73 -6.92 -4.49 7.10
N LYS A 74 -7.75 -4.93 8.06
CA LYS A 74 -8.04 -6.34 8.35
C LYS A 74 -9.35 -6.77 7.69
N LYS A 75 -9.35 -7.11 6.40
CA LYS A 75 -10.53 -7.68 5.74
C LYS A 75 -10.17 -8.90 4.91
N THR A 76 -11.05 -9.89 5.02
CA THR A 76 -11.03 -11.24 4.45
C THR A 76 -11.24 -11.20 2.94
N CYS A 77 -10.46 -11.97 2.20
CA CYS A 77 -10.67 -12.10 0.77
C CYS A 77 -11.82 -13.04 0.46
N ARG A 78 -12.39 -12.88 -0.75
CA ARG A 78 -13.54 -13.63 -1.25
C ARG A 78 -13.36 -15.13 -0.94
N ASN A 79 -14.43 -15.74 -0.40
CA ASN A 79 -14.55 -17.13 0.07
C ASN A 79 -14.21 -17.41 1.55
N GLY A 80 -14.14 -16.39 2.41
CA GLY A 80 -14.05 -16.59 3.86
C GLY A 80 -12.67 -17.03 4.36
N ILE A 81 -11.69 -17.16 3.45
CA ILE A 81 -10.29 -17.40 3.81
C ILE A 81 -9.71 -16.06 4.28
N SER A 82 -9.44 -15.96 5.57
CA SER A 82 -8.85 -14.77 6.19
C SER A 82 -7.37 -14.67 5.85
N THR A 83 -7.05 -14.21 4.65
CA THR A 83 -5.73 -13.64 4.36
C THR A 83 -5.80 -12.12 4.55
N ASN A 84 -4.80 -11.61 5.23
CA ASN A 84 -4.27 -10.24 5.30
C ASN A 84 -4.38 -9.32 4.04
N LYS A 85 -5.55 -9.00 3.48
CA LYS A 85 -5.82 -7.96 2.45
C LYS A 85 -4.87 -7.78 1.22
N LEU A 86 -3.59 -7.46 1.39
CA LEU A 86 -2.64 -7.07 0.33
C LEU A 86 -2.49 -8.10 -0.80
N THR A 87 -2.58 -9.41 -0.53
CA THR A 87 -2.39 -10.47 -1.55
C THR A 87 -3.57 -10.71 -2.48
N CYS A 88 -4.72 -10.06 -2.25
CA CYS A 88 -5.94 -10.36 -3.01
C CYS A 88 -6.11 -9.51 -4.25
N GLY A 89 -5.00 -9.22 -4.95
CA GLY A 89 -4.98 -8.38 -6.14
C GLY A 89 -5.17 -6.89 -5.86
N ILE A 90 -5.21 -6.47 -4.58
CA ILE A 90 -5.34 -5.05 -4.22
C ILE A 90 -4.08 -4.27 -4.58
N ILE A 91 -2.91 -4.87 -4.35
CA ILE A 91 -1.64 -4.33 -4.82
C ILE A 91 -1.43 -4.84 -6.26
N PRO A 92 -1.34 -3.95 -7.26
CA PRO A 92 -1.23 -4.35 -8.66
C PRO A 92 0.13 -4.99 -8.96
N GLU A 93 0.20 -5.80 -10.03
CA GLU A 93 1.40 -6.56 -10.42
C GLU A 93 2.62 -5.67 -10.75
N GLY A 94 2.34 -4.41 -11.09
CA GLY A 94 3.33 -3.36 -11.33
C GLY A 94 4.14 -2.96 -10.10
N VAL A 95 3.66 -3.22 -8.89
CA VAL A 95 4.33 -2.86 -7.63
C VAL A 95 5.47 -3.84 -7.37
N LYS A 96 6.69 -3.30 -7.28
CA LYS A 96 7.93 -4.07 -7.03
C LYS A 96 8.47 -3.90 -5.63
N THR A 97 8.21 -2.75 -5.01
CA THR A 97 8.70 -2.41 -3.68
C THR A 97 7.53 -2.16 -2.73
N LEU A 98 7.55 -2.84 -1.58
CA LEU A 98 6.73 -2.51 -0.42
C LEU A 98 7.61 -1.96 0.70
N GLU A 99 7.38 -0.72 1.08
CA GLU A 99 7.99 -0.17 2.28
C GLU A 99 7.00 -0.22 3.44
N ILE A 100 7.44 -0.77 4.57
CA ILE A 100 6.62 -1.01 5.74
C ILE A 100 7.19 -0.20 6.90
N CYS A 101 6.39 0.73 7.40
CA CYS A 101 6.62 1.47 8.63
C CYS A 101 5.90 0.78 9.81
N ASP A 102 5.56 1.52 10.88
CA ASP A 102 4.94 0.97 12.10
C ASP A 102 3.43 0.76 11.90
N ILE A 103 3.08 -0.15 10.99
CA ILE A 103 1.70 -0.55 10.71
C ILE A 103 1.09 -1.24 11.94
N LYS A 104 -0.25 -1.32 12.06
CA LYS A 104 -0.93 -1.97 13.22
C LYS A 104 -1.28 -3.44 12.98
N GLN A 105 -1.23 -3.88 11.72
CA GLN A 105 -1.53 -5.26 11.35
C GLN A 105 -0.25 -6.08 11.25
N GLN A 106 -0.33 -7.37 11.59
CA GLN A 106 0.76 -8.31 11.35
C GLN A 106 0.78 -8.71 9.87
N LEU A 107 1.96 -8.76 9.26
CA LEU A 107 2.15 -9.31 7.93
C LEU A 107 2.71 -10.73 8.05
N THR A 108 2.02 -11.66 7.41
CA THR A 108 2.43 -13.06 7.19
C THR A 108 2.99 -13.23 5.77
N ILE A 109 3.55 -14.41 5.48
CA ILE A 109 4.02 -14.75 4.12
C ILE A 109 2.94 -14.57 3.06
N ASP A 110 1.72 -14.98 3.39
CA ASP A 110 0.54 -14.85 2.54
C ASP A 110 0.03 -13.40 2.48
N SER A 111 0.73 -12.44 3.11
CA SER A 111 0.51 -10.99 3.01
C SER A 111 1.26 -10.30 1.94
N ILE A 112 2.26 -10.94 1.37
CA ILE A 112 3.08 -10.27 0.38
C ILE A 112 2.60 -10.67 -1.02
N PRO A 113 2.17 -9.72 -1.87
CA PRO A 113 1.84 -10.01 -3.25
C PRO A 113 3.02 -10.69 -3.95
N LYS A 114 2.76 -11.77 -4.69
CA LYS A 114 3.81 -12.59 -5.33
C LYS A 114 4.72 -11.83 -6.31
N TYR A 115 4.29 -10.65 -6.76
CA TYR A 115 4.99 -9.80 -7.73
C TYR A 115 5.94 -8.78 -7.08
N VAL A 116 5.85 -8.62 -5.76
CA VAL A 116 6.75 -7.76 -4.98
C VAL A 116 8.10 -8.45 -4.88
N SER A 117 9.15 -7.76 -5.32
CA SER A 117 10.53 -8.27 -5.31
C SER A 117 11.35 -7.71 -4.15
N GLU A 118 10.91 -6.61 -3.55
CA GLU A 118 11.63 -5.94 -2.47
C GLU A 118 10.68 -5.52 -1.35
N ILE A 119 11.06 -5.82 -0.12
CA ILE A 119 10.45 -5.29 1.09
C ILE A 119 11.47 -4.46 1.84
N ILE A 120 11.12 -3.23 2.18
CA ILE A 120 11.91 -2.34 3.02
C ILE A 120 11.20 -2.19 4.35
N ILE A 121 11.87 -2.54 5.44
CA ILE A 121 11.34 -2.41 6.80
C ILE A 121 12.04 -1.23 7.49
N GLN A 122 11.26 -0.27 7.97
CA GLN A 122 11.80 0.81 8.80
C GLN A 122 12.23 0.25 10.16
N ARG A 123 13.45 0.54 10.64
CA ARG A 123 14.00 -0.06 11.88
C ARG A 123 13.23 0.32 13.14
N LYS A 124 12.51 1.45 13.11
CA LYS A 124 11.77 1.98 14.26
C LYS A 124 10.40 1.31 14.50
N ILE A 125 10.08 0.24 13.77
CA ILE A 125 8.79 -0.44 13.94
C ILE A 125 8.75 -1.24 15.25
N LYS A 126 7.59 -1.23 15.91
CA LYS A 126 7.37 -1.99 17.16
C LYS A 126 7.10 -3.46 16.87
N GLN A 127 6.55 -3.76 15.69
CA GLN A 127 6.22 -5.14 15.30
C GLN A 127 7.46 -5.87 14.77
N THR A 128 7.69 -7.08 15.29
CA THR A 128 8.73 -7.97 14.77
C THR A 128 8.26 -8.61 13.47
N ILE A 129 8.69 -8.09 12.32
CA ILE A 129 8.57 -8.84 11.06
C ILE A 129 9.66 -9.91 11.09
N ILE A 130 9.23 -11.17 11.18
CA ILE A 130 10.15 -12.30 11.25
C ILE A 130 10.61 -12.64 9.81
N PRO A 131 11.92 -12.59 9.49
CA PRO A 131 12.42 -12.90 8.14
C PRO A 131 11.99 -14.28 7.63
N PHE A 132 11.76 -15.25 8.53
CA PHE A 132 11.25 -16.59 8.20
C PHE A 132 9.87 -16.60 7.55
N GLN A 133 9.13 -15.49 7.59
CA GLN A 133 7.85 -15.34 6.90
C GLN A 133 7.96 -14.64 5.54
N ILE A 134 9.16 -14.30 5.09
CA ILE A 134 9.35 -13.66 3.78
C ILE A 134 9.80 -14.73 2.77
N PRO A 135 9.14 -14.84 1.60
CA PRO A 135 9.56 -15.76 0.54
C PRO A 135 11.01 -15.52 0.10
N LYS A 136 11.75 -16.58 -0.20
CA LYS A 136 13.18 -16.50 -0.57
C LYS A 136 13.49 -15.64 -1.79
N ASN A 137 12.51 -15.43 -2.67
CA ASN A 137 12.65 -14.60 -3.87
C ASN A 137 12.48 -13.10 -3.62
N ILE A 138 12.23 -12.69 -2.37
CA ILE A 138 12.04 -11.29 -1.99
C ILE A 138 13.30 -10.78 -1.31
N THR A 139 13.82 -9.67 -1.81
CA THR A 139 14.92 -8.94 -1.18
C THR A 139 14.38 -8.19 0.02
N LEU A 140 14.90 -8.50 1.22
CA LEU A 140 14.57 -7.78 2.43
C LEU A 140 15.67 -6.76 2.76
N LYS A 141 15.27 -5.50 2.94
CA LYS A 141 16.15 -4.41 3.40
C LYS A 141 15.59 -3.77 4.66
N TYR A 142 16.49 -3.16 5.43
CA TYR A 142 16.13 -2.37 6.60
C TYR A 142 16.56 -0.91 6.36
N ALA A 143 15.63 0.01 6.56
CA ALA A 143 15.86 1.46 6.48
C ALA A 143 15.86 2.08 7.89
N ASP A 144 16.50 3.25 8.04
CA ASP A 144 16.72 3.92 9.34
C ASP A 144 15.58 4.87 9.77
#